data_AF-A0A9P8CWM4-F1
#
_entry.id   AF-A0A9P8CWM4-F1
#
_cell.length_a   1.000
_cell.length_b   1.000
_cell.length_c   1.000
_cell.angle_alpha   90.00
_cell.angle_beta   90.00
_cell.angle_gamma   90.00
#
_symmetry.space_group_name_H-M   'P 1'
#
loop_
_entity.id
_entity.type
_entity.pdbx_description
1 polymer ?
#
loop_
_entity_poly.entity_id
_entity_poly.type
_entity_poly.pdbx_seq_one_letter_code
_entity_poly.pdbx_strand_id
1 'polypeptide(L)'
;MNLPLELWQHVYQYLSQSDLLQGALVSPTLPLSLYCQSRIWARVEAEDWVFESFHQGLARNLRLVRRVACSSKARLEILTAPECGFITHLDVERMPFLSSTVLESILEHNHQQLQSLRVRLDRTNFQMVTDKVRRMGELKELSLQRWEGIHQEALEAILEACPQVERLSLGHNSLYPFRLENMKQGQRLHQTRLRIRSLVLDGAVLFHEELVLNLASRCPDLQSLCMQGCFGIRLSSAFITDLAALCPRLERVDFANQSTADGFYAALFRAIPGLREIKATGSILTDIEIQSLVQHCSSALESLDIGYCTSLESRSILSILTGCPGLVHLDARGVDFNPRDMDAADTWVCTKLKSLYLEILLPKRAHYVPGEPEAIRNRLYQQLSRLTRLQSLHLGAGSRDRGINILEMSLLTGLSSLASLTQLRRLDIKRLNHAVRGAEVVWMLEHWPRLQTLGILLDTNADMELVRAVHQQSSTIHVW
;
A
#
# COMPACT_ATOMS: atom_id res chain seq x y z
N MET A 1 26.61 -28.68 -9.39
CA MET A 1 27.04 -28.44 -8.01
C MET A 1 25.99 -29.00 -7.06
N ASN A 2 26.32 -30.02 -6.26
CA ASN A 2 25.46 -30.48 -5.16
C ASN A 2 25.78 -29.60 -3.93
N LEU A 3 25.25 -28.38 -3.89
CA LEU A 3 25.32 -27.56 -2.69
C LEU A 3 24.39 -28.16 -1.62
N PRO A 4 24.84 -28.26 -0.36
CA PRO A 4 23.99 -28.56 0.79
C PRO A 4 22.74 -27.69 0.85
N LEU A 5 21.65 -28.23 1.41
CA LEU A 5 20.36 -27.54 1.53
C LEU A 5 20.47 -26.18 2.25
N GLU A 6 21.32 -26.11 3.28
CA GLU A 6 21.57 -24.89 4.06
C GLU A 6 22.18 -23.77 3.21
N LEU A 7 23.07 -24.12 2.26
CA LEU A 7 23.69 -23.16 1.36
C LEU A 7 22.69 -22.65 0.32
N TRP A 8 21.81 -23.51 -0.18
CA TRP A 8 20.69 -23.07 -1.03
C TRP A 8 19.74 -22.13 -0.28
N GLN A 9 19.41 -22.44 0.99
CA GLN A 9 18.60 -21.54 1.83
C GLN A 9 19.22 -20.14 1.97
N HIS A 10 20.55 -20.06 2.05
CA HIS A 10 21.26 -18.79 2.09
C HIS A 10 21.23 -18.06 0.74
N VAL A 11 21.50 -18.74 -0.37
CA VAL A 11 21.41 -18.16 -1.74
C VAL A 11 20.02 -17.59 -2.01
N TYR A 12 18.96 -18.27 -1.56
CA TYR A 12 17.57 -17.82 -1.72
C TYR A 12 17.24 -16.49 -1.03
N GLN A 13 18.03 -16.04 -0.05
CA GLN A 13 17.78 -14.77 0.64
C GLN A 13 18.24 -13.55 -0.17
N TYR A 14 19.09 -13.76 -1.18
CA TYR A 14 19.74 -12.69 -1.95
C TYR A 14 19.26 -12.59 -3.40
N LEU A 15 18.48 -13.55 -3.89
CA LEU A 15 17.98 -13.58 -5.27
C LEU A 15 16.47 -13.33 -5.31
N SER A 16 16.02 -12.60 -6.33
CA SER A 16 14.59 -12.46 -6.60
C SER A 16 14.00 -13.78 -7.11
N GLN A 17 12.67 -13.93 -7.04
CA GLN A 17 11.99 -15.12 -7.56
C GLN A 17 12.27 -15.33 -9.06
N SER A 18 12.31 -14.26 -9.84
CA SER A 18 12.57 -14.35 -11.28
C SER A 18 14.02 -14.77 -11.57
N ASP A 19 15.00 -14.27 -10.82
CA ASP A 19 16.41 -14.69 -10.97
C ASP A 19 16.60 -16.18 -10.69
N LEU A 20 15.92 -16.69 -9.66
CA LEU A 20 15.95 -18.11 -9.30
C LEU A 20 15.35 -18.99 -10.39
N LEU A 21 14.24 -18.56 -10.98
CA LEU A 21 13.60 -19.26 -12.08
C LEU A 21 14.48 -19.26 -13.33
N GLN A 22 15.04 -18.11 -13.70
CA GLN A 22 15.97 -18.01 -14.83
C GLN A 22 17.18 -18.94 -14.66
N GLY A 23 17.78 -18.97 -13.47
CA GLY A 23 18.87 -19.89 -13.16
C GLY A 23 18.50 -21.36 -13.35
N ALA A 24 17.28 -21.75 -12.96
CA ALA A 24 16.77 -23.10 -13.17
C ALA A 24 16.52 -23.43 -14.66
N LEU A 25 16.16 -22.43 -15.46
CA LEU A 25 15.91 -22.59 -16.90
C LEU A 25 17.19 -22.72 -17.72
N VAL A 26 18.31 -22.10 -17.29
CA VAL A 26 19.60 -22.13 -17.99
C VAL A 26 20.32 -23.47 -17.83
N SER A 27 20.12 -24.17 -16.71
CA SER A 27 20.74 -25.47 -16.45
C SER A 27 19.70 -26.54 -16.11
N PRO A 28 19.00 -27.10 -17.12
CA PRO A 28 18.02 -28.16 -16.91
C PRO A 28 18.63 -29.46 -16.36
N THR A 29 19.95 -29.57 -16.34
CA THR A 29 20.73 -30.69 -15.79
C THR A 29 21.27 -30.42 -14.39
N LEU A 30 21.06 -29.23 -13.81
CA LEU A 30 21.44 -28.97 -12.43
C LEU A 30 20.56 -29.86 -11.51
N PRO A 31 21.14 -30.80 -10.76
CA PRO A 31 20.37 -31.67 -9.88
C PRO A 31 19.91 -30.87 -8.66
N LEU A 32 18.80 -30.14 -8.81
CA LEU A 32 18.17 -29.43 -7.70
C LEU A 32 17.38 -30.45 -6.87
N SER A 33 17.51 -30.36 -5.54
CA SER A 33 16.65 -31.13 -4.64
C SER A 33 15.17 -30.80 -4.87
N LEU A 34 14.27 -31.73 -4.56
CA LEU A 34 12.83 -31.49 -4.67
C LEU A 34 12.38 -30.26 -3.85
N TYR A 35 13.03 -30.02 -2.70
CA TYR A 35 12.82 -28.80 -1.92
C TYR A 35 13.11 -27.54 -2.75
N CYS A 36 14.28 -27.48 -3.39
CA CYS A 36 14.68 -26.34 -4.20
C CYS A 36 13.73 -26.13 -5.40
N GLN A 37 13.36 -27.21 -6.09
CA GLN A 37 12.39 -27.17 -7.18
C GLN A 37 11.02 -26.66 -6.70
N SER A 38 10.55 -27.13 -5.54
CA SER A 38 9.26 -26.69 -4.98
C SER A 38 9.25 -25.20 -4.69
N ARG A 39 10.36 -24.63 -4.20
CA ARG A 39 10.48 -23.19 -3.95
C ARG A 39 10.50 -22.35 -5.22
N ILE A 40 11.21 -22.81 -6.24
CA ILE A 40 11.34 -22.09 -7.51
C ILE A 40 10.01 -22.12 -8.27
N TRP A 41 9.38 -23.29 -8.36
CA TRP A 41 8.18 -23.49 -9.17
C TRP A 41 6.87 -23.21 -8.44
N ALA A 42 6.87 -23.03 -7.11
CA ALA A 42 5.66 -22.69 -6.36
C ALA A 42 5.01 -21.39 -6.80
N ARG A 43 5.78 -20.42 -7.31
CA ARG A 43 5.30 -19.11 -7.70
C ARG A 43 5.77 -18.78 -9.11
N VAL A 44 4.79 -18.55 -9.97
CA VAL A 44 4.95 -18.03 -11.34
C VAL A 44 4.44 -16.61 -11.35
N GLU A 45 5.29 -15.67 -11.73
CA GLU A 45 4.95 -14.25 -11.84
C GLU A 45 4.64 -13.86 -13.28
N ALA A 46 3.97 -12.72 -13.46
CA ALA A 46 3.54 -12.25 -14.78
C ALA A 46 4.73 -12.04 -15.75
N GLU A 47 5.90 -11.71 -15.22
CA GLU A 47 7.14 -11.43 -15.96
C GLU A 47 7.82 -12.72 -16.47
N ASP A 48 7.58 -13.85 -15.80
CA ASP A 48 8.23 -15.13 -16.11
C ASP A 48 7.76 -15.73 -17.45
N TRP A 49 6.57 -15.35 -17.91
CA TRP A 49 5.97 -15.85 -19.16
C TRP A 49 6.71 -15.41 -20.43
N VAL A 50 7.69 -14.51 -20.33
CA VAL A 50 8.43 -13.98 -21.47
C VAL A 50 9.58 -14.92 -21.91
N PHE A 51 10.04 -15.82 -21.04
CA PHE A 51 11.17 -16.70 -21.34
C PHE A 51 10.75 -17.91 -22.19
N GLU A 52 11.47 -18.17 -23.29
CA GLU A 52 11.13 -19.23 -24.24
C GLU A 52 11.19 -20.64 -23.62
N SER A 53 12.20 -20.90 -22.77
CA SER A 53 12.37 -22.17 -22.08
C SER A 53 11.41 -22.36 -20.89
N PHE A 54 10.71 -21.30 -20.46
CA PHE A 54 9.83 -21.34 -19.29
C PHE A 54 8.72 -22.37 -19.43
N HIS A 55 8.06 -22.42 -20.59
CA HIS A 55 6.96 -23.37 -20.81
C HIS A 55 7.40 -24.83 -20.66
N GLN A 56 8.59 -25.18 -21.15
CA GLN A 56 9.12 -26.55 -21.00
C GLN A 56 9.46 -26.87 -19.55
N GLY A 57 10.04 -25.91 -18.81
CA GLY A 57 10.30 -26.06 -17.39
C GLY A 57 9.01 -26.20 -16.58
N LEU A 58 8.00 -25.39 -16.90
CA LEU A 58 6.69 -25.40 -16.25
C LEU A 58 5.99 -26.74 -16.46
N ALA A 59 6.01 -27.29 -17.68
CA ALA A 59 5.42 -28.59 -18.00
C ALA A 59 5.94 -29.71 -17.09
N ARG A 60 7.25 -29.70 -16.80
CA ARG A 60 7.91 -30.71 -15.96
C ARG A 60 7.58 -30.57 -14.47
N ASN A 61 7.10 -29.40 -14.06
CA ASN A 61 6.97 -29.00 -12.66
C ASN A 61 5.54 -28.60 -12.25
N LEU A 62 4.52 -28.89 -13.07
CA LEU A 62 3.13 -28.48 -12.83
C LEU A 62 2.60 -28.82 -11.42
N ARG A 63 2.97 -29.99 -10.91
CA ARG A 63 2.62 -30.47 -9.55
C ARG A 63 3.18 -29.61 -8.40
N LEU A 64 4.19 -28.78 -8.67
CA LEU A 64 4.82 -27.90 -7.70
C LEU A 64 4.21 -26.50 -7.69
N VAL A 65 3.45 -26.13 -8.73
CA VAL A 65 2.87 -24.80 -8.88
C VAL A 65 1.79 -24.55 -7.83
N ARG A 66 1.82 -23.38 -7.19
CA ARG A 66 0.85 -22.97 -6.15
C ARG A 66 0.24 -21.61 -6.43
N ARG A 67 1.01 -20.64 -6.92
CA ARG A 67 0.57 -19.28 -7.22
C ARG A 67 0.95 -18.95 -8.66
N VAL A 68 -0.01 -18.53 -9.45
CA VAL A 68 0.17 -18.18 -10.86
C VAL A 68 -0.38 -16.80 -11.10
N ALA A 69 0.48 -15.87 -11.53
CA ALA A 69 0.07 -14.59 -12.06
C ALA A 69 0.39 -14.52 -13.55
N CYS A 70 -0.59 -14.10 -14.35
CA CYS A 70 -0.48 -14.11 -15.80
C CYS A 70 -0.26 -12.69 -16.33
N SER A 71 0.61 -12.56 -17.34
CA SER A 71 0.67 -11.37 -18.19
C SER A 71 -0.17 -11.59 -19.45
N SER A 72 -0.38 -10.53 -20.25
CA SER A 72 -1.08 -10.62 -21.53
C SER A 72 -0.45 -11.58 -22.56
N LYS A 73 0.77 -12.08 -22.30
CA LYS A 73 1.51 -13.02 -23.15
C LYS A 73 1.45 -14.47 -22.65
N ALA A 74 0.82 -14.73 -21.51
CA ALA A 74 0.79 -16.07 -20.92
C ALA A 74 0.04 -17.08 -21.81
N ARG A 75 0.53 -18.32 -21.86
CA ARG A 75 -0.10 -19.46 -22.55
C ARG A 75 -0.59 -20.47 -21.52
N LEU A 76 -1.90 -20.46 -21.25
CA LEU A 76 -2.49 -21.16 -20.11
C LEU A 76 -2.93 -22.58 -20.43
N GLU A 77 -2.85 -23.00 -21.69
CA GLU A 77 -3.19 -24.37 -22.13
C GLU A 77 -2.41 -25.42 -21.34
N ILE A 78 -1.16 -25.11 -20.98
CA ILE A 78 -0.29 -25.97 -20.18
C ILE A 78 -0.83 -26.24 -18.76
N LEU A 79 -1.64 -25.32 -18.21
CA LEU A 79 -2.22 -25.44 -16.87
C LEU A 79 -3.52 -26.26 -16.88
N THR A 80 -4.03 -26.63 -18.06
CA THR A 80 -5.21 -27.52 -18.17
C THR A 80 -4.87 -28.99 -17.93
N ALA A 81 -3.58 -29.32 -17.82
CA ALA A 81 -3.13 -30.68 -17.54
C ALA A 81 -3.56 -31.12 -16.13
N PRO A 82 -4.03 -32.37 -15.94
CA PRO A 82 -4.52 -32.86 -14.65
C PRO A 82 -3.50 -32.78 -13.50
N GLU A 83 -2.21 -32.81 -13.82
CA GLU A 83 -1.12 -32.69 -12.85
C GLU A 83 -1.03 -31.28 -12.24
N CYS A 84 -1.68 -30.28 -12.85
CA CYS A 84 -1.75 -28.90 -12.38
C CYS A 84 -2.94 -28.67 -11.43
N GLY A 85 -3.20 -29.64 -10.56
CA GLY A 85 -4.27 -29.61 -9.55
C GLY A 85 -3.78 -29.19 -8.17
N PHE A 86 -2.86 -28.22 -8.06
CA PHE A 86 -2.36 -27.70 -6.77
C PHE A 86 -2.34 -26.16 -6.65
N ILE A 87 -2.94 -25.44 -7.60
CA ILE A 87 -3.00 -23.98 -7.60
C ILE A 87 -3.92 -23.51 -6.47
N THR A 88 -3.37 -22.65 -5.63
CA THR A 88 -4.06 -21.96 -4.52
C THR A 88 -4.37 -20.51 -4.84
N HIS A 89 -3.59 -19.86 -5.72
CA HIS A 89 -3.79 -18.47 -6.13
C HIS A 89 -3.66 -18.38 -7.65
N LEU A 90 -4.73 -17.92 -8.31
CA LEU A 90 -4.77 -17.74 -9.75
C LEU A 90 -5.13 -16.30 -10.08
N ASP A 91 -4.21 -15.60 -10.74
CA ASP A 91 -4.43 -14.26 -11.29
C ASP A 91 -4.32 -14.31 -12.81
N VAL A 92 -5.48 -14.22 -13.46
CA VAL A 92 -5.66 -14.14 -14.92
C VAL A 92 -6.30 -12.82 -15.34
N GLU A 93 -6.37 -11.84 -14.44
CA GLU A 93 -7.10 -10.58 -14.64
C GLU A 93 -6.51 -9.73 -15.79
N ARG A 94 -5.18 -9.83 -15.97
CA ARG A 94 -4.43 -9.10 -17.02
C ARG A 94 -4.48 -9.76 -18.40
N MET A 95 -5.20 -10.89 -18.55
CA MET A 95 -5.36 -11.59 -19.83
C MET A 95 -6.45 -10.91 -20.67
N PRO A 96 -6.12 -10.29 -21.82
CA PRO A 96 -7.13 -9.67 -22.68
C PRO A 96 -7.95 -10.69 -23.48
N PHE A 97 -7.42 -11.91 -23.65
CA PHE A 97 -8.09 -13.01 -24.33
C PHE A 97 -7.85 -14.28 -23.51
N LEU A 98 -8.91 -14.81 -22.91
CA LEU A 98 -8.87 -16.06 -22.15
C LEU A 98 -9.99 -16.95 -22.66
N SER A 99 -9.64 -18.12 -23.18
CA SER A 99 -10.64 -19.11 -23.56
C SER A 99 -11.41 -19.55 -22.31
N SER A 100 -12.74 -19.50 -22.38
CA SER A 100 -13.61 -19.98 -21.30
C SER A 100 -13.36 -21.46 -20.99
N THR A 101 -13.05 -22.28 -22.00
CA THR A 101 -12.75 -23.71 -21.82
C THR A 101 -11.44 -23.94 -21.07
N VAL A 102 -10.42 -23.12 -21.35
CA VAL A 102 -9.12 -23.20 -20.66
C VAL A 102 -9.28 -22.79 -19.20
N LEU A 103 -9.96 -21.67 -18.94
CA LEU A 103 -10.25 -21.23 -17.59
C LEU A 103 -11.08 -22.28 -16.85
N GLU A 104 -12.14 -22.80 -17.46
CA GLU A 104 -13.01 -23.80 -16.86
C GLU A 104 -12.23 -25.03 -16.42
N SER A 105 -11.36 -25.55 -17.29
CA SER A 105 -10.51 -26.71 -16.99
C SER A 105 -9.58 -26.43 -15.81
N ILE A 106 -8.92 -25.26 -15.80
CA ILE A 106 -8.02 -24.88 -14.69
C ILE A 106 -8.80 -24.81 -13.37
N LEU A 107 -9.99 -24.20 -13.37
CA LEU A 107 -10.83 -24.10 -12.18
C LEU A 107 -11.33 -25.46 -11.72
N GLU A 108 -11.71 -26.35 -12.64
CA GLU A 108 -12.17 -27.70 -12.29
C GLU A 108 -11.06 -28.53 -11.63
N HIS A 109 -9.81 -28.43 -12.07
CA HIS A 109 -8.71 -29.15 -11.43
C HIS A 109 -8.33 -28.60 -10.04
N ASN A 110 -8.69 -27.35 -9.73
CA ASN A 110 -8.18 -26.63 -8.56
C ASN A 110 -9.25 -26.22 -7.54
N HIS A 111 -10.53 -26.54 -7.78
CA HIS A 111 -11.65 -26.05 -6.98
C HIS A 111 -11.55 -26.34 -5.47
N GLN A 112 -10.89 -27.42 -5.05
CA GLN A 112 -10.81 -27.83 -3.63
C GLN A 112 -9.83 -26.99 -2.80
N GLN A 113 -8.85 -26.33 -3.42
CA GLN A 113 -7.76 -25.66 -2.71
C GLN A 113 -7.55 -24.20 -3.11
N LEU A 114 -8.31 -23.71 -4.11
CA LEU A 114 -8.18 -22.35 -4.59
C LEU A 114 -8.63 -21.38 -3.50
N GLN A 115 -7.71 -20.52 -3.06
CA GLN A 115 -7.89 -19.54 -1.99
C GLN A 115 -8.04 -18.12 -2.53
N SER A 116 -7.46 -17.82 -3.70
CA SER A 116 -7.52 -16.51 -4.32
C SER A 116 -7.75 -16.66 -5.82
N LEU A 117 -8.77 -15.99 -6.33
CA LEU A 117 -9.10 -15.93 -7.75
C LEU A 117 -9.21 -14.47 -8.18
N ARG A 118 -8.36 -14.06 -9.13
CA ARG A 118 -8.48 -12.78 -9.82
C ARG A 118 -8.74 -13.03 -11.29
N VAL A 119 -9.88 -12.56 -11.77
CA VAL A 119 -10.37 -12.90 -13.10
C VAL A 119 -11.16 -11.72 -13.67
N ARG A 120 -10.96 -11.48 -14.96
CA ARG A 120 -11.80 -10.55 -15.72
C ARG A 120 -13.01 -11.31 -16.24
N LEU A 121 -14.19 -10.84 -15.90
CA LEU A 121 -15.45 -11.43 -16.36
C LEU A 121 -15.99 -10.72 -17.60
N ASP A 122 -16.69 -11.49 -18.43
CA ASP A 122 -17.46 -11.00 -19.56
C ASP A 122 -18.76 -11.82 -19.70
N ARG A 123 -19.58 -11.49 -20.70
CA ARG A 123 -20.87 -12.16 -20.94
C ARG A 123 -20.73 -13.66 -21.24
N THR A 124 -19.57 -14.12 -21.67
CA THR A 124 -19.34 -15.51 -22.10
C THR A 124 -18.86 -16.41 -20.97
N ASN A 125 -18.20 -15.85 -19.94
CA ASN A 125 -17.57 -16.64 -18.89
C ASN A 125 -18.20 -16.47 -17.49
N PHE A 126 -19.00 -15.42 -17.25
CA PHE A 126 -19.54 -15.12 -15.93
C PHE A 126 -20.32 -16.28 -15.32
N GLN A 127 -21.20 -16.93 -16.09
CA GLN A 127 -22.03 -18.01 -15.58
C GLN A 127 -21.19 -19.23 -15.18
N MET A 128 -20.24 -19.62 -16.04
CA MET A 128 -19.31 -20.70 -15.75
C MET A 128 -18.50 -20.42 -14.47
N VAL A 129 -17.95 -19.20 -14.32
CA VAL A 129 -17.19 -18.84 -13.12
C VAL A 129 -18.08 -18.90 -11.88
N THR A 130 -19.30 -18.37 -11.96
CA THR A 130 -20.30 -18.41 -10.89
C THR A 130 -20.59 -19.85 -10.44
N ASP A 131 -20.75 -20.77 -11.38
CA ASP A 131 -21.02 -22.19 -11.09
C ASP A 131 -19.81 -22.91 -10.47
N LYS A 132 -18.58 -22.54 -10.87
CA LYS A 132 -17.35 -23.10 -10.30
C LYS A 132 -17.07 -22.56 -8.89
N VAL A 133 -17.18 -21.26 -8.66
CA VAL A 133 -16.87 -20.66 -7.34
C VAL A 133 -17.81 -21.17 -6.24
N ARG A 134 -19.02 -21.60 -6.60
CA ARG A 134 -19.96 -22.28 -5.67
C ARG A 134 -19.37 -23.52 -5.00
N ARG A 135 -18.43 -24.21 -5.67
CA ARG A 135 -17.76 -25.42 -5.17
C ARG A 135 -16.43 -25.12 -4.47
N MET A 136 -15.98 -23.86 -4.43
CA MET A 136 -14.67 -23.48 -3.91
C MET A 136 -14.72 -23.11 -2.42
N GLY A 137 -14.80 -24.13 -1.56
CA GLY A 137 -14.95 -23.94 -0.10
C GLY A 137 -13.81 -23.17 0.58
N GLU A 138 -12.60 -23.18 -0.01
CA GLU A 138 -11.40 -22.52 0.54
C GLU A 138 -11.17 -21.10 -0.01
N LEU A 139 -12.04 -20.60 -0.90
CA LEU A 139 -11.86 -19.30 -1.56
C LEU A 139 -12.04 -18.14 -0.57
N LYS A 140 -10.95 -17.42 -0.28
CA LYS A 140 -10.95 -16.26 0.63
C LYS A 140 -10.89 -14.92 -0.08
N GLU A 141 -10.31 -14.88 -1.28
CA GLU A 141 -10.17 -13.66 -2.07
C GLU A 141 -10.76 -13.83 -3.46
N LEU A 142 -11.60 -12.88 -3.86
CA LEU A 142 -12.18 -12.80 -5.20
C LEU A 142 -12.00 -11.38 -5.75
N SER A 143 -11.29 -11.24 -6.87
CA SER A 143 -11.15 -9.97 -7.60
C SER A 143 -11.80 -10.10 -8.96
N LEU A 144 -12.81 -9.26 -9.19
CA LEU A 144 -13.57 -9.20 -10.44
C LEU A 144 -13.43 -7.79 -10.99
N GLN A 145 -12.39 -7.53 -11.76
CA GLN A 145 -12.15 -6.21 -12.34
C GLN A 145 -12.45 -6.19 -13.83
N ARG A 146 -12.81 -5.02 -14.35
CA ARG A 146 -13.14 -4.80 -15.76
C ARG A 146 -14.20 -5.78 -16.28
N TRP A 147 -15.19 -6.06 -15.45
CA TRP A 147 -16.31 -6.93 -15.76
C TRP A 147 -17.21 -6.27 -16.81
N GLU A 148 -17.21 -6.84 -18.02
CA GLU A 148 -18.09 -6.40 -19.10
C GLU A 148 -19.52 -6.89 -18.87
N GLY A 149 -20.48 -5.95 -18.86
CA GLY A 149 -21.91 -6.27 -18.73
C GLY A 149 -22.36 -6.60 -17.32
N ILE A 150 -21.68 -6.08 -16.28
CA ILE A 150 -22.13 -6.21 -14.90
C ILE A 150 -23.53 -5.60 -14.70
N HIS A 151 -24.41 -6.38 -14.06
CA HIS A 151 -25.79 -6.02 -13.71
C HIS A 151 -26.15 -6.66 -12.36
N GLN A 152 -27.34 -6.37 -11.82
CA GLN A 152 -27.67 -6.61 -10.42
C GLN A 152 -27.68 -8.09 -10.13
N GLU A 153 -28.42 -8.81 -10.97
CA GLU A 153 -28.66 -10.24 -10.86
C GLU A 153 -27.34 -11.02 -10.98
N ALA A 154 -26.43 -10.58 -11.85
CA ALA A 154 -25.12 -11.20 -11.99
C ALA A 154 -24.23 -10.99 -10.76
N LEU A 155 -24.21 -9.77 -10.20
CA LEU A 155 -23.47 -9.50 -8.96
C LEU A 155 -24.07 -10.29 -7.79
N GLU A 156 -25.38 -10.32 -7.66
CA GLU A 156 -26.09 -11.11 -6.65
C GLU A 156 -25.76 -12.60 -6.76
N ALA A 157 -25.83 -13.17 -7.97
CA ALA A 157 -25.53 -14.58 -8.22
C ALA A 157 -24.11 -14.97 -7.77
N ILE A 158 -23.12 -14.12 -8.04
CA ILE A 158 -21.74 -14.35 -7.58
C ILE A 158 -21.64 -14.25 -6.06
N LEU A 159 -22.21 -13.21 -5.44
CA LEU A 159 -22.16 -13.02 -3.99
C LEU A 159 -22.82 -14.20 -3.24
N GLU A 160 -23.87 -14.77 -3.79
CA GLU A 160 -24.53 -15.97 -3.26
C GLU A 160 -23.72 -17.25 -3.47
N ALA A 161 -22.93 -17.32 -4.55
CA ALA A 161 -22.09 -18.46 -4.85
C ALA A 161 -20.85 -18.54 -3.93
N CYS A 162 -20.37 -17.43 -3.37
CA CYS A 162 -19.13 -17.41 -2.58
C CYS A 162 -19.25 -16.72 -1.20
N PRO A 163 -20.14 -17.20 -0.30
CA PRO A 163 -20.37 -16.59 1.03
C PRO A 163 -19.14 -16.65 1.97
N GLN A 164 -18.18 -17.52 1.69
CA GLN A 164 -16.94 -17.73 2.44
C GLN A 164 -15.88 -16.64 2.19
N VAL A 165 -16.01 -15.83 1.13
CA VAL A 165 -15.01 -14.84 0.73
C VAL A 165 -14.85 -13.78 1.82
N GLU A 166 -13.58 -13.50 2.17
CA GLU A 166 -13.19 -12.49 3.16
C GLU A 166 -12.72 -11.18 2.50
N ARG A 167 -12.18 -11.26 1.27
CA ARG A 167 -11.75 -10.09 0.48
C ARG A 167 -12.42 -10.11 -0.88
N LEU A 168 -13.23 -9.09 -1.15
CA LEU A 168 -13.88 -8.89 -2.44
C LEU A 168 -13.36 -7.60 -3.09
N SER A 169 -12.89 -7.71 -4.34
CA SER A 169 -12.59 -6.55 -5.17
C SER A 169 -13.53 -6.47 -6.35
N LEU A 170 -14.20 -5.33 -6.49
CA LEU A 170 -15.02 -4.93 -7.63
C LEU A 170 -14.48 -3.63 -8.26
N GLY A 171 -13.19 -3.35 -8.05
CA GLY A 171 -12.51 -2.17 -8.60
C GLY A 171 -12.51 -2.14 -10.14
N HIS A 172 -12.29 -0.96 -10.70
CA HIS A 172 -12.20 -0.74 -12.15
C HIS A 172 -13.40 -1.28 -12.96
N ASN A 173 -14.58 -1.37 -12.33
CA ASN A 173 -15.84 -1.71 -12.96
C ASN A 173 -16.70 -0.46 -13.14
N SER A 174 -17.58 -0.50 -14.14
CA SER A 174 -18.67 0.48 -14.25
C SER A 174 -19.89 -0.05 -13.51
N LEU A 175 -20.03 0.37 -12.26
CA LEU A 175 -21.07 -0.05 -11.35
C LEU A 175 -22.26 0.90 -11.49
N TYR A 176 -23.07 0.66 -12.53
CA TYR A 176 -24.26 1.46 -12.76
C TYR A 176 -25.26 1.28 -11.61
N PRO A 177 -25.92 2.36 -11.19
CA PRO A 177 -26.99 2.28 -10.22
C PRO A 177 -28.15 1.48 -10.81
N PHE A 178 -28.51 0.39 -10.16
CA PHE A 178 -29.90 -0.04 -10.22
C PHE A 178 -30.69 1.08 -9.60
N ARG A 179 -31.64 1.66 -10.33
CA ARG A 179 -32.60 2.61 -9.76
C ARG A 179 -33.35 1.87 -8.67
N LEU A 180 -32.88 2.00 -7.44
CA LEU A 180 -33.62 1.56 -6.28
C LEU A 180 -34.65 2.64 -5.97
N GLU A 181 -35.74 2.65 -6.74
CA GLU A 181 -36.98 3.33 -6.30
C GLU A 181 -37.55 2.70 -5.00
N ASN A 182 -36.89 1.67 -4.43
CA ASN A 182 -37.42 0.85 -3.34
C ASN A 182 -36.60 0.83 -2.05
N MET A 183 -35.63 1.72 -1.84
CA MET A 183 -35.04 1.90 -0.49
C MET A 183 -35.93 2.79 0.39
N LYS A 184 -37.23 2.48 0.47
CA LYS A 184 -38.04 2.91 1.60
C LYS A 184 -37.67 2.02 2.79
N GLN A 185 -37.22 2.65 3.86
CA GLN A 185 -37.01 2.07 5.19
C GLN A 185 -38.08 1.01 5.50
N GLY A 186 -37.72 -0.29 5.49
CA GLY A 186 -38.64 -1.33 5.96
C GLY A 186 -38.48 -2.73 5.38
N GLN A 187 -37.98 -2.90 4.16
CA GLN A 187 -37.81 -4.24 3.58
C GLN A 187 -36.37 -4.74 3.73
N ARG A 188 -36.03 -5.16 4.96
CA ARG A 188 -34.92 -6.10 5.20
C ARG A 188 -35.32 -7.48 4.68
N LEU A 189 -35.49 -7.63 3.37
CA LEU A 189 -35.66 -8.95 2.75
C LEU A 189 -34.35 -9.71 2.95
N HIS A 190 -34.42 -10.86 3.64
CA HIS A 190 -33.41 -11.88 3.89
C HIS A 190 -32.15 -11.89 3.00
N GLN A 191 -31.27 -10.90 3.13
CA GLN A 191 -29.99 -10.89 2.41
C GLN A 191 -28.97 -11.78 3.12
N THR A 192 -28.32 -12.66 2.35
CA THR A 192 -27.24 -13.51 2.84
C THR A 192 -26.13 -12.66 3.43
N ARG A 193 -25.84 -12.85 4.72
CA ARG A 193 -24.70 -12.24 5.40
C ARG A 193 -23.41 -12.80 4.82
N LEU A 194 -22.56 -11.92 4.34
CA LEU A 194 -21.27 -12.25 3.76
C LEU A 194 -20.17 -12.16 4.83
N ARG A 195 -19.13 -12.98 4.70
CA ARG A 195 -17.95 -12.97 5.60
C ARG A 195 -16.89 -11.96 5.19
N ILE A 196 -17.23 -11.04 4.29
CA ILE A 196 -16.31 -10.04 3.74
C ILE A 196 -15.83 -9.11 4.85
N ARG A 197 -14.51 -9.05 5.01
CA ARG A 197 -13.77 -8.16 5.92
C ARG A 197 -13.05 -7.05 5.15
N SER A 198 -12.82 -7.22 3.85
CA SER A 198 -12.19 -6.21 2.99
C SER A 198 -12.96 -6.08 1.68
N LEU A 199 -13.50 -4.88 1.45
CA LEU A 199 -14.16 -4.50 0.20
C LEU A 199 -13.28 -3.49 -0.53
N VAL A 200 -12.94 -3.78 -1.78
CA VAL A 200 -12.11 -2.92 -2.64
C VAL A 200 -12.91 -2.50 -3.86
N LEU A 201 -13.07 -1.18 -4.03
CA LEU A 201 -13.81 -0.54 -5.12
C LEU A 201 -12.92 0.45 -5.89
N ASP A 202 -11.61 0.34 -5.75
CA ASP A 202 -10.65 1.27 -6.34
C ASP A 202 -10.86 1.43 -7.85
N GLY A 203 -10.84 2.68 -8.33
CA GLY A 203 -11.02 2.99 -9.74
C GLY A 203 -12.41 2.67 -10.30
N ALA A 204 -13.39 2.29 -9.48
CA ALA A 204 -14.74 2.01 -9.94
C ALA A 204 -15.44 3.30 -10.40
N VAL A 205 -16.30 3.17 -11.41
CA VAL A 205 -17.26 4.21 -11.79
C VAL A 205 -18.55 3.93 -11.02
N LEU A 206 -18.88 4.83 -10.09
CA LEU A 206 -20.02 4.78 -9.19
C LEU A 206 -20.81 6.06 -9.35
N PHE A 207 -22.14 6.00 -9.31
CA PHE A 207 -22.96 7.21 -9.41
C PHE A 207 -23.79 7.48 -8.14
N HIS A 208 -23.86 6.51 -7.23
CA HIS A 208 -24.75 6.52 -6.07
C HIS A 208 -24.11 5.83 -4.87
N GLU A 209 -24.28 6.41 -3.68
CA GLU A 209 -23.75 5.91 -2.41
C GLU A 209 -24.46 4.63 -1.97
N GLU A 210 -25.75 4.50 -2.34
CA GLU A 210 -26.63 3.40 -1.98
C GLU A 210 -26.08 2.05 -2.41
N LEU A 211 -25.39 1.97 -3.55
CA LEU A 211 -24.78 0.71 -3.98
C LEU A 211 -23.71 0.24 -3.00
N VAL A 212 -22.86 1.16 -2.52
CA VAL A 212 -21.80 0.86 -1.55
C VAL A 212 -22.42 0.50 -0.21
N LEU A 213 -23.44 1.25 0.23
CA LEU A 213 -24.17 0.96 1.47
C LEU A 213 -24.89 -0.38 1.41
N ASN A 214 -25.47 -0.77 0.28
CA ASN A 214 -26.10 -2.07 0.10
C ASN A 214 -25.10 -3.21 0.25
N LEU A 215 -23.92 -3.11 -0.38
CA LEU A 215 -22.85 -4.09 -0.20
C LEU A 215 -22.38 -4.13 1.27
N ALA A 216 -22.16 -2.97 1.88
CA ALA A 216 -21.74 -2.84 3.28
C ALA A 216 -22.77 -3.45 4.25
N SER A 217 -24.07 -3.28 3.98
CA SER A 217 -25.15 -3.82 4.81
C SER A 217 -25.16 -5.35 4.93
N ARG A 218 -24.58 -6.03 3.93
CA ARG A 218 -24.41 -7.49 3.91
C ARG A 218 -23.12 -7.95 4.59
N CYS A 219 -22.24 -7.02 4.96
CA CYS A 219 -20.89 -7.26 5.48
C CYS A 219 -20.72 -6.63 6.88
N PRO A 220 -21.42 -7.12 7.93
CA PRO A 220 -21.34 -6.52 9.27
C PRO A 220 -19.95 -6.63 9.93
N ASP A 221 -19.12 -7.58 9.45
CA ASP A 221 -17.75 -7.79 9.90
C ASP A 221 -16.70 -7.05 9.03
N LEU A 222 -17.13 -6.09 8.20
CA LEU A 222 -16.22 -5.31 7.36
C LEU A 222 -15.22 -4.52 8.22
N GLN A 223 -13.93 -4.71 7.93
CA GLN A 223 -12.81 -4.08 8.62
C GLN A 223 -12.08 -3.07 7.72
N SER A 224 -12.17 -3.23 6.40
CA SER A 224 -11.46 -2.42 5.41
C SER A 224 -12.37 -2.04 4.25
N LEU A 225 -12.45 -0.75 3.95
CA LEU A 225 -13.11 -0.23 2.74
C LEU A 225 -12.10 0.58 1.94
N CYS A 226 -11.83 0.14 0.70
CA CYS A 226 -10.98 0.86 -0.23
C CYS A 226 -11.83 1.40 -1.37
N MET A 227 -11.77 2.71 -1.56
CA MET A 227 -12.41 3.45 -2.62
C MET A 227 -11.38 4.47 -3.08
N GLN A 228 -10.26 4.04 -3.65
CA GLN A 228 -9.26 4.97 -4.20
C GLN A 228 -9.65 5.38 -5.63
N GLY A 229 -9.59 6.68 -5.96
CA GLY A 229 -9.81 7.21 -7.31
C GLY A 229 -11.07 6.70 -8.04
N CYS A 230 -12.23 6.73 -7.40
CA CYS A 230 -13.52 6.34 -7.95
C CYS A 230 -14.11 7.54 -8.70
N PHE A 231 -14.86 7.26 -9.76
CA PHE A 231 -15.39 8.29 -10.66
C PHE A 231 -16.92 8.35 -10.59
N GLY A 232 -17.51 9.53 -10.80
CA GLY A 232 -18.96 9.71 -10.91
C GLY A 232 -19.72 9.90 -9.58
N ILE A 233 -19.03 9.75 -8.45
CA ILE A 233 -19.61 9.84 -7.10
C ILE A 233 -18.97 11.00 -6.32
N ARG A 234 -19.77 11.64 -5.45
CA ARG A 234 -19.29 12.58 -4.43
C ARG A 234 -19.79 12.09 -3.07
N LEU A 235 -18.87 11.70 -2.20
CA LEU A 235 -19.21 11.06 -0.92
C LEU A 235 -19.66 12.08 0.13
N SER A 236 -20.80 11.83 0.77
CA SER A 236 -21.48 12.69 1.72
C SER A 236 -21.17 12.31 3.17
N SER A 237 -21.42 13.24 4.10
CA SER A 237 -21.34 12.94 5.54
C SER A 237 -22.45 11.98 6.01
N ALA A 238 -23.58 11.93 5.30
CA ALA A 238 -24.66 10.97 5.55
C ALA A 238 -24.22 9.54 5.23
N PHE A 239 -23.52 9.34 4.10
CA PHE A 239 -22.94 8.04 3.74
C PHE A 239 -22.06 7.46 4.85
N ILE A 240 -21.23 8.29 5.48
CA ILE A 240 -20.40 7.85 6.60
C ILE A 240 -21.22 7.43 7.82
N THR A 241 -22.29 8.18 8.12
CA THR A 241 -23.16 7.87 9.26
C THR A 241 -23.83 6.51 9.07
N ASP A 242 -24.34 6.27 7.85
CA ASP A 242 -24.94 4.98 7.49
C ASP A 242 -23.89 3.86 7.45
N LEU A 243 -22.71 4.11 6.88
CA LEU A 243 -21.62 3.14 6.82
C LEU A 243 -21.17 2.71 8.23
N ALA A 244 -21.03 3.66 9.16
CA ALA A 244 -20.66 3.37 10.54
C ALA A 244 -21.72 2.52 11.26
N ALA A 245 -23.00 2.74 10.98
CA ALA A 245 -24.09 1.94 11.52
C ALA A 245 -24.13 0.52 10.94
N LEU A 246 -23.78 0.36 9.66
CA LEU A 246 -23.76 -0.94 8.98
C LEU A 246 -22.50 -1.77 9.31
N CYS A 247 -21.35 -1.12 9.46
CA CYS A 247 -20.04 -1.76 9.61
C CYS A 247 -19.29 -1.26 10.87
N PRO A 248 -19.72 -1.64 12.08
CA PRO A 248 -19.15 -1.13 13.33
C PRO A 248 -17.71 -1.60 13.62
N ARG A 249 -17.17 -2.53 12.82
CA ARG A 249 -15.81 -3.07 12.94
C ARG A 249 -14.82 -2.44 11.97
N LEU A 250 -15.22 -1.39 11.25
CA LEU A 250 -14.38 -0.72 10.27
C LEU A 250 -13.18 -0.07 10.96
N GLU A 251 -11.97 -0.47 10.57
CA GLU A 251 -10.72 0.06 11.12
C GLU A 251 -9.79 0.64 10.04
N ARG A 252 -10.03 0.36 8.76
CA ARG A 252 -9.18 0.84 7.66
C ARG A 252 -10.01 1.42 6.53
N VAL A 253 -9.65 2.62 6.09
CA VAL A 253 -10.30 3.31 4.98
C VAL A 253 -9.27 3.89 4.02
N ASP A 254 -9.52 3.70 2.73
CA ASP A 254 -8.77 4.34 1.65
C ASP A 254 -9.73 5.17 0.79
N PHE A 255 -9.65 6.48 0.96
CA PHE A 255 -10.38 7.48 0.18
C PHE A 255 -9.40 8.38 -0.59
N ALA A 256 -8.20 7.87 -0.92
CA ALA A 256 -7.24 8.64 -1.71
C ALA A 256 -7.83 9.04 -3.07
N ASN A 257 -7.65 10.30 -3.43
CA ASN A 257 -8.16 10.93 -4.65
C ASN A 257 -9.68 10.77 -4.83
N GLN A 258 -10.45 10.78 -3.74
CA GLN A 258 -11.92 10.80 -3.78
C GLN A 258 -12.49 12.21 -3.84
N SER A 259 -13.64 12.34 -4.51
CA SER A 259 -14.50 13.51 -4.37
C SER A 259 -15.37 13.36 -3.13
N THR A 260 -15.17 14.24 -2.15
CA THR A 260 -15.92 14.25 -0.88
C THR A 260 -16.67 15.56 -0.69
N ALA A 261 -17.80 15.52 -0.01
CA ALA A 261 -18.55 16.69 0.45
C ALA A 261 -17.88 17.34 1.66
N ASP A 262 -18.26 18.58 1.94
CA ASP A 262 -17.72 19.33 3.07
C ASP A 262 -18.09 18.65 4.39
N GLY A 263 -17.11 18.53 5.30
CA GLY A 263 -17.29 17.87 6.59
C GLY A 263 -17.39 16.34 6.52
N PHE A 264 -17.13 15.73 5.35
CA PHE A 264 -17.05 14.27 5.19
C PHE A 264 -16.06 13.65 6.19
N TYR A 265 -14.85 14.19 6.28
CA TYR A 265 -13.82 13.65 7.17
C TYR A 265 -14.13 13.92 8.65
N ALA A 266 -14.71 15.09 8.98
CA ALA A 266 -15.20 15.34 10.34
C ALA A 266 -16.28 14.32 10.76
N ALA A 267 -17.18 13.95 9.85
CA ALA A 267 -18.16 12.89 10.10
C ALA A 267 -17.47 11.53 10.27
N LEU A 268 -16.49 11.21 9.43
CA LEU A 268 -15.75 9.94 9.47
C LEU A 268 -15.08 9.71 10.83
N PHE A 269 -14.33 10.70 11.30
CA PHE A 269 -13.59 10.56 12.55
C PHE A 269 -14.51 10.51 13.78
N ARG A 270 -15.64 11.22 13.76
CA ARG A 270 -16.63 11.16 14.83
C ARG A 270 -17.41 9.83 14.87
N ALA A 271 -17.81 9.34 13.70
CA ALA A 271 -18.64 8.15 13.59
C ALA A 271 -17.83 6.85 13.80
N ILE A 272 -16.53 6.86 13.47
CA ILE A 272 -15.67 5.67 13.49
C ILE A 272 -14.37 5.96 14.27
N PRO A 273 -14.43 6.11 15.61
CA PRO A 273 -13.24 6.43 16.42
C PRO A 273 -12.20 5.29 16.47
N GLY A 274 -12.57 4.07 16.03
CA GLY A 274 -11.69 2.90 15.96
C GLY A 274 -10.80 2.83 14.71
N LEU A 275 -10.73 3.89 13.91
CA LEU A 275 -9.89 3.91 12.70
C LEU A 275 -8.40 3.82 13.04
N ARG A 276 -7.73 2.84 12.42
CA ARG A 276 -6.30 2.54 12.57
C ARG A 276 -5.50 2.94 11.36
N GLU A 277 -6.05 2.80 10.15
CA GLU A 277 -5.41 3.21 8.90
C GLU A 277 -6.33 4.10 8.09
N ILE A 278 -5.86 5.30 7.76
CA ILE A 278 -6.59 6.28 6.96
C ILE A 278 -5.68 6.73 5.82
N LYS A 279 -6.17 6.57 4.59
CA LYS A 279 -5.56 7.18 3.40
C LYS A 279 -6.51 8.19 2.79
N ALA A 280 -6.05 9.43 2.75
CA ALA A 280 -6.78 10.58 2.24
C ALA A 280 -5.93 11.37 1.24
N THR A 281 -4.91 10.75 0.63
CA THR A 281 -4.01 11.42 -0.33
C THR A 281 -4.79 12.19 -1.39
N GLY A 282 -4.43 13.44 -1.65
CA GLY A 282 -5.07 14.30 -2.65
C GLY A 282 -6.48 14.78 -2.29
N SER A 283 -6.92 14.56 -1.06
CA SER A 283 -8.23 15.03 -0.58
C SER A 283 -8.21 16.48 -0.15
N ILE A 284 -9.38 17.11 -0.15
CA ILE A 284 -9.59 18.44 0.42
C ILE A 284 -9.87 18.26 1.92
N LEU A 285 -8.80 18.09 2.70
CA LEU A 285 -8.86 17.97 4.15
C LEU A 285 -8.55 19.32 4.81
N THR A 286 -9.27 19.67 5.86
CA THR A 286 -9.10 20.94 6.59
C THR A 286 -8.50 20.75 7.98
N ASP A 287 -7.94 21.82 8.55
CA ASP A 287 -7.37 21.77 9.90
C ASP A 287 -8.41 21.42 10.98
N ILE A 288 -9.66 21.84 10.80
CA ILE A 288 -10.78 21.50 11.69
C ILE A 288 -11.04 19.98 11.66
N GLU A 289 -10.92 19.36 10.49
CA GLU A 289 -11.08 17.91 10.35
C GLU A 289 -9.91 17.15 10.98
N ILE A 290 -8.69 17.68 10.90
CA ILE A 290 -7.54 17.12 11.63
C ILE A 290 -7.71 17.23 13.14
N GLN A 291 -8.25 18.35 13.65
CA GLN A 291 -8.59 18.46 15.07
C GLN A 291 -9.63 17.39 15.47
N SER A 292 -10.63 17.15 14.62
CA SER A 292 -11.61 16.06 14.83
C SER A 292 -10.94 14.69 14.84
N LEU A 293 -9.98 14.42 13.93
CA LEU A 293 -9.19 13.19 13.90
C LEU A 293 -8.44 12.98 15.22
N VAL A 294 -7.72 14.00 15.70
CA VAL A 294 -6.94 13.90 16.94
C VAL A 294 -7.86 13.73 18.14
N GLN A 295 -9.01 14.40 18.15
CA GLN A 295 -9.98 14.29 19.24
C GLN A 295 -10.61 12.89 19.35
N HIS A 296 -10.93 12.24 18.22
CA HIS A 296 -11.74 11.01 18.23
C HIS A 296 -10.93 9.74 17.94
N CYS A 297 -9.90 9.81 17.11
CA CYS A 297 -9.17 8.62 16.60
C CYS A 297 -7.74 8.47 17.16
N SER A 298 -7.21 9.45 17.90
CA SER A 298 -5.80 9.50 18.34
C SER A 298 -5.30 8.25 19.07
N SER A 299 -6.19 7.57 19.82
CA SER A 299 -5.83 6.39 20.60
C SER A 299 -5.65 5.12 19.76
N ALA A 300 -6.37 5.01 18.63
CA ALA A 300 -6.37 3.85 17.74
C ALA A 300 -5.48 4.03 16.50
N LEU A 301 -5.22 5.28 16.09
CA LEU A 301 -4.57 5.58 14.83
C LEU A 301 -3.12 5.06 14.77
N GLU A 302 -2.82 4.25 13.75
CA GLU A 302 -1.52 3.62 13.49
C GLU A 302 -0.89 4.10 12.18
N SER A 303 -1.69 4.44 11.17
CA SER A 303 -1.20 4.86 9.86
C SER A 303 -2.09 5.97 9.28
N LEU A 304 -1.46 7.07 8.88
CA LEU A 304 -2.13 8.21 8.27
C LEU A 304 -1.37 8.66 7.02
N ASP A 305 -2.04 8.63 5.86
CA ASP A 305 -1.57 9.24 4.62
C ASP A 305 -2.49 10.42 4.26
N ILE A 306 -1.93 11.62 4.37
CA ILE A 306 -2.55 12.90 4.01
C ILE A 306 -1.73 13.59 2.91
N GLY A 307 -1.06 12.81 2.08
CA GLY A 307 -0.20 13.33 1.03
C GLY A 307 -0.97 14.22 0.05
N TYR A 308 -0.41 15.36 -0.34
CA TYR A 308 -0.99 16.34 -1.26
C TYR A 308 -2.33 16.94 -0.80
N CYS A 309 -2.65 16.87 0.49
CA CYS A 309 -3.74 17.63 1.11
C CYS A 309 -3.30 19.09 1.30
N THR A 310 -3.22 19.85 0.21
CA THR A 310 -2.59 21.19 0.17
C THR A 310 -3.34 22.28 0.93
N SER A 311 -4.52 21.99 1.48
CA SER A 311 -5.30 22.89 2.33
C SER A 311 -4.91 22.83 3.80
N LEU A 312 -4.05 21.89 4.19
CA LEU A 312 -3.59 21.73 5.57
C LEU A 312 -2.40 22.64 5.86
N GLU A 313 -2.37 23.18 7.07
CA GLU A 313 -1.27 24.02 7.57
C GLU A 313 -0.36 23.24 8.54
N SER A 314 0.78 23.83 8.92
CA SER A 314 1.73 23.23 9.88
C SER A 314 1.06 22.77 11.17
N ARG A 315 0.05 23.51 11.65
CA ARG A 315 -0.69 23.20 12.88
C ARG A 315 -1.41 21.86 12.83
N SER A 316 -1.86 21.43 11.65
CA SER A 316 -2.43 20.09 11.46
C SER A 316 -1.40 19.01 11.68
N ILE A 317 -0.22 19.16 11.06
CA ILE A 317 0.89 18.22 11.22
C ILE A 317 1.33 18.17 12.70
N LEU A 318 1.45 19.32 13.36
CA LEU A 318 1.78 19.39 14.79
C LEU A 318 0.75 18.67 15.64
N SER A 319 -0.55 18.93 15.43
CA SER A 319 -1.64 18.29 16.18
C SER A 319 -1.59 16.76 16.06
N ILE A 320 -1.23 16.23 14.88
CA ILE A 320 -1.06 14.79 14.67
C ILE A 320 0.15 14.28 15.48
N LEU A 321 1.30 14.94 15.35
CA LEU A 321 2.56 14.51 15.98
C LEU A 321 2.51 14.58 17.51
N THR A 322 1.80 15.57 18.07
CA THR A 322 1.64 15.79 19.52
C THR A 322 0.40 15.09 20.09
N GLY A 323 -0.56 14.67 19.25
CA GLY A 323 -1.82 14.07 19.68
C GLY A 323 -1.96 12.56 19.47
N CYS A 324 -1.19 11.94 18.56
CA CYS A 324 -1.39 10.53 18.17
C CYS A 324 -0.25 9.61 18.66
N PRO A 325 -0.29 9.06 19.90
CA PRO A 325 0.80 8.25 20.46
C PRO A 325 0.94 6.86 19.83
N GLY A 326 -0.12 6.35 19.20
CA GLY A 326 -0.16 5.06 18.51
C GLY A 326 0.52 5.05 17.14
N LEU A 327 0.80 6.22 16.57
CA LEU A 327 1.14 6.38 15.16
C LEU A 327 2.46 5.69 14.80
N VAL A 328 2.42 4.88 13.74
CA VAL A 328 3.52 4.09 13.19
C VAL A 328 3.94 4.63 11.83
N HIS A 329 3.00 5.13 11.04
CA HIS A 329 3.25 5.68 9.71
C HIS A 329 2.55 7.05 9.56
N LEU A 330 3.32 8.07 9.19
CA LEU A 330 2.79 9.37 8.78
C LEU A 330 3.37 9.75 7.42
N ASP A 331 2.48 9.95 6.45
CA ASP A 331 2.83 10.51 5.15
C ASP A 331 2.12 11.85 4.95
N ALA A 332 2.90 12.93 5.01
CA ALA A 332 2.45 14.29 4.74
C ALA A 332 3.21 14.90 3.54
N ARG A 333 3.55 14.08 2.53
CA ARG A 333 4.15 14.58 1.28
C ARG A 333 3.24 15.64 0.65
N GLY A 334 3.77 16.68 0.04
CA GLY A 334 2.99 17.78 -0.53
C GLY A 334 2.13 18.59 0.46
N VAL A 335 2.32 18.42 1.78
CA VAL A 335 1.74 19.29 2.82
C VAL A 335 2.88 20.10 3.44
N ASP A 336 2.80 21.42 3.33
CA ASP A 336 3.86 22.29 3.82
C ASP A 336 3.91 22.28 5.36
N PHE A 337 5.07 21.91 5.90
CA PHE A 337 5.33 21.98 7.33
C PHE A 337 6.38 23.06 7.60
N ASN A 338 5.96 24.15 8.24
CA ASN A 338 6.84 25.22 8.70
C ASN A 338 7.19 25.01 10.19
N PRO A 339 8.43 24.60 10.53
CA PRO A 339 8.82 24.34 11.91
C PRO A 339 8.85 25.59 12.80
N ARG A 340 8.73 26.81 12.24
CA ARG A 340 8.55 28.05 13.02
C ARG A 340 7.25 28.05 13.81
N ASP A 341 6.24 27.31 13.35
CA ASP A 341 4.93 27.21 13.99
C ASP A 341 4.95 26.25 15.19
N MET A 342 6.07 25.54 15.42
CA MET A 342 6.26 24.73 16.62
C MET A 342 6.45 25.63 17.83
N ASP A 343 5.74 25.35 18.93
CA ASP A 343 5.97 25.99 20.23
C ASP A 343 7.01 25.22 21.06
N ALA A 344 7.55 25.85 22.10
CA ALA A 344 8.51 25.20 23.01
C ALA A 344 7.88 24.04 23.81
N ALA A 345 6.55 24.08 24.01
CA ALA A 345 5.79 23.04 24.70
C ALA A 345 5.45 21.85 23.80
N ASP A 346 5.58 21.99 22.47
CA ASP A 346 5.24 20.92 21.54
C ASP A 346 6.17 19.73 21.71
N THR A 347 5.59 18.61 22.12
CA THR A 347 6.28 17.35 22.33
C THR A 347 5.64 16.29 21.45
N TRP A 348 6.41 15.73 20.53
CA TRP A 348 5.94 14.64 19.68
C TRP A 348 5.76 13.38 20.53
N VAL A 349 4.51 12.90 20.61
CA VAL A 349 4.13 11.73 21.42
C VAL A 349 4.16 10.42 20.62
N CYS A 350 4.20 10.54 19.29
CA CYS A 350 4.21 9.46 18.29
C CYS A 350 5.53 8.66 18.24
N THR A 351 6.03 8.23 19.40
CA THR A 351 7.31 7.50 19.56
C THR A 351 7.34 6.10 18.93
N LYS A 352 6.19 5.60 18.45
CA LYS A 352 6.07 4.34 17.70
C LYS A 352 6.36 4.49 16.20
N LEU A 353 6.57 5.70 15.70
CA LEU A 353 6.81 5.98 14.29
C LEU A 353 7.96 5.13 13.73
N LYS A 354 7.67 4.45 12.62
CA LYS A 354 8.62 3.73 11.77
C LYS A 354 8.81 4.43 10.43
N SER A 355 7.82 5.16 9.94
CA SER A 355 7.92 5.94 8.71
C SER A 355 7.39 7.34 8.93
N LEU A 356 8.18 8.35 8.56
CA LEU A 356 7.81 9.75 8.61
C LEU A 356 8.18 10.42 7.28
N TYR A 357 7.21 11.07 6.65
CA TYR A 357 7.41 11.96 5.52
C TYR A 357 6.92 13.36 5.89
N LEU A 358 7.84 14.33 5.95
CA LEU A 358 7.54 15.74 6.18
C LEU A 358 8.15 16.62 5.09
N GLU A 359 7.32 17.44 4.43
CA GLU A 359 7.82 18.49 3.55
C GLU A 359 8.13 19.75 4.35
N ILE A 360 9.38 19.85 4.81
CA ILE A 360 9.82 21.00 5.59
C ILE A 360 10.05 22.19 4.66
N LEU A 361 9.24 23.24 4.84
CA LEU A 361 9.29 24.46 4.06
C LEU A 361 9.44 25.68 4.98
N LEU A 362 10.47 26.49 4.74
CA LEU A 362 10.72 27.75 5.44
C LEU A 362 10.77 28.90 4.42
N PRO A 363 10.02 30.00 4.61
CA PRO A 363 9.91 31.06 3.61
C PRO A 363 11.25 31.77 3.35
N LYS A 364 11.68 31.89 2.09
CA LYS A 364 12.94 32.58 1.74
C LYS A 364 13.00 34.06 2.10
N ARG A 365 11.85 34.73 2.09
CA ARG A 365 11.74 36.18 2.25
C ARG A 365 11.31 36.59 3.67
N ALA A 366 11.29 35.64 4.61
CA ALA A 366 10.99 35.97 6.00
C ALA A 366 12.21 36.66 6.66
N HIS A 367 11.94 37.69 7.45
CA HIS A 367 12.95 38.26 8.35
C HIS A 367 13.10 37.34 9.56
N TYR A 368 14.27 36.72 9.68
CA TYR A 368 14.65 35.91 10.84
C TYR A 368 15.41 36.76 11.85
N VAL A 369 15.05 36.61 13.11
CA VAL A 369 15.83 37.21 14.21
C VAL A 369 17.14 36.43 14.37
N PRO A 370 18.27 37.07 14.74
CA PRO A 370 19.50 36.34 15.02
C PRO A 370 19.29 35.17 16.00
N GLY A 371 19.78 33.98 15.62
CA GLY A 371 19.64 32.75 16.41
C GLY A 371 18.31 31.99 16.24
N GLU A 372 17.28 32.58 15.63
CA GLU A 372 15.99 31.92 15.40
C GLU A 372 16.11 30.64 14.54
N PRO A 373 16.86 30.62 13.41
CA PRO A 373 17.04 29.40 12.62
C PRO A 373 17.69 28.25 13.41
N GLU A 374 18.68 28.57 14.27
CA GLU A 374 19.33 27.57 15.13
C GLU A 374 18.36 27.02 16.19
N ALA A 375 17.57 27.89 16.82
CA ALA A 375 16.55 27.46 17.78
C ALA A 375 15.50 26.55 17.13
N ILE A 376 15.05 26.87 15.92
CA ILE A 376 14.11 26.05 15.13
C ILE A 376 14.74 24.69 14.80
N ARG A 377 15.97 24.67 14.29
CA ARG A 377 16.70 23.44 13.97
C ARG A 377 16.88 22.55 15.20
N ASN A 378 17.34 23.13 16.31
CA ASN A 378 17.60 22.39 17.55
C ASN A 378 16.31 21.79 18.10
N ARG A 379 15.19 22.52 18.05
CA ARG A 379 13.86 22.01 18.45
C ARG A 379 13.43 20.83 17.58
N LEU A 380 13.59 20.93 16.26
CA LEU A 380 13.24 19.84 15.36
C LEU A 380 14.12 18.60 15.58
N TYR A 381 15.44 18.77 15.73
CA TYR A 381 16.36 17.66 16.03
C TYR A 381 16.04 17.01 17.37
N GLN A 382 15.65 17.80 18.38
CA GLN A 382 15.20 17.27 19.67
C GLN A 382 13.94 16.40 19.52
N GLN A 383 12.98 16.78 18.67
CA GLN A 383 11.80 15.94 18.45
C GLN A 383 12.14 14.69 17.63
N LEU A 384 12.92 14.83 16.56
CA LEU A 384 13.33 13.69 15.72
C LEU A 384 14.15 12.66 16.50
N SER A 385 15.08 13.08 17.36
CA SER A 385 15.93 12.17 18.15
C SER A 385 15.15 11.27 19.12
N ARG A 386 13.91 11.63 19.46
CA ARG A 386 13.01 10.81 20.28
C ARG A 386 12.36 9.67 19.50
N LEU A 387 12.36 9.72 18.17
CA LEU A 387 11.75 8.71 17.29
C LEU A 387 12.71 7.54 17.03
N THR A 388 13.18 6.88 18.09
CA THR A 388 14.23 5.85 18.01
C THR A 388 13.84 4.58 17.24
N ARG A 389 12.54 4.41 16.92
CA ARG A 389 12.01 3.30 16.12
C ARG A 389 11.95 3.60 14.62
N LEU A 390 12.32 4.81 14.22
CA LEU A 390 12.19 5.28 12.85
C LEU A 390 13.07 4.46 11.90
N GLN A 391 12.45 3.96 10.83
CA GLN A 391 13.09 3.13 9.80
C GLN A 391 13.19 3.88 8.48
N SER A 392 12.26 4.80 8.20
CA SER A 392 12.24 5.63 7.01
C SER A 392 11.96 7.08 7.39
N LEU A 393 12.85 7.98 7.00
CA LEU A 393 12.71 9.41 7.21
C LEU A 393 12.86 10.12 5.88
N HIS A 394 11.83 10.87 5.49
CA HIS A 394 11.87 11.75 4.33
C HIS A 394 11.64 13.17 4.84
N LEU A 395 12.65 14.03 4.66
CA LEU A 395 12.57 15.44 4.97
C LEU A 395 12.87 16.18 3.68
N GLY A 396 11.92 16.93 3.13
CA GLY A 396 12.18 17.75 1.95
C GLY A 396 10.95 18.11 1.15
N ALA A 397 10.79 19.41 0.88
CA ALA A 397 9.75 19.92 0.00
C ALA A 397 10.08 19.60 -1.47
N GLY A 398 9.08 19.31 -2.29
CA GLY A 398 9.23 19.14 -3.75
C GLY A 398 9.94 20.30 -4.48
N SER A 399 9.91 20.32 -5.82
CA SER A 399 10.48 21.41 -6.64
C SER A 399 9.84 22.79 -6.42
N ARG A 400 8.94 22.93 -5.44
CA ARG A 400 8.27 24.18 -5.05
C ARG A 400 9.21 24.94 -4.12
N ASP A 401 9.95 25.85 -4.72
CA ASP A 401 10.71 26.93 -4.12
C ASP A 401 11.64 26.57 -2.95
N ARG A 402 12.92 26.29 -3.27
CA ARG A 402 13.99 25.95 -2.30
C ARG A 402 14.16 27.05 -1.25
N GLY A 403 13.47 26.96 -0.11
CA GLY A 403 13.53 27.82 1.08
C GLY A 403 14.94 28.14 1.59
N ILE A 404 15.05 28.95 2.66
CA ILE A 404 16.33 29.09 3.37
C ILE A 404 16.70 27.72 3.96
N ASN A 405 17.96 27.32 3.77
CA ASN A 405 18.49 26.07 4.30
C ASN A 405 18.74 26.17 5.81
N ILE A 406 17.73 25.83 6.61
CA ILE A 406 17.85 25.81 8.07
C ILE A 406 18.24 24.41 8.57
N LEU A 407 17.94 23.36 7.79
CA LEU A 407 18.35 21.98 8.05
C LEU A 407 19.64 21.64 7.31
N GLU A 408 20.70 22.34 7.68
CA GLU A 408 22.02 22.13 7.09
C GLU A 408 22.50 20.67 7.25
N MET A 409 21.95 19.88 8.19
CA MET A 409 22.25 18.45 8.37
C MET A 409 23.77 18.19 8.41
N SER A 410 24.50 19.04 9.13
CA SER A 410 25.95 18.96 9.28
C SER A 410 26.34 18.67 10.72
N LEU A 411 27.54 18.12 10.93
CA LEU A 411 28.05 17.88 12.28
C LEU A 411 28.20 19.18 13.08
N LEU A 412 28.56 20.27 12.40
CA LEU A 412 28.66 21.61 12.99
C LEU A 412 27.31 22.15 13.47
N THR A 413 26.21 21.73 12.85
CA THR A 413 24.85 22.20 13.16
C THR A 413 24.04 21.23 14.00
N GLY A 414 24.68 20.19 14.55
CA GLY A 414 24.07 19.30 15.54
C GLY A 414 23.46 18.03 14.97
N LEU A 415 23.84 17.59 13.75
CA LEU A 415 23.46 16.28 13.20
C LEU A 415 23.69 15.13 14.21
N SER A 416 24.74 15.25 15.04
CA SER A 416 25.06 14.29 16.11
C SER A 416 23.93 14.04 17.11
N SER A 417 23.01 14.99 17.26
CA SER A 417 21.80 14.85 18.09
C SER A 417 20.87 13.73 17.60
N LEU A 418 21.00 13.30 16.33
CA LEU A 418 20.20 12.25 15.72
C LEU A 418 20.85 10.85 15.82
N ALA A 419 21.93 10.69 16.61
CA ALA A 419 22.63 9.41 16.80
C ALA A 419 21.72 8.29 17.31
N SER A 420 20.65 8.63 18.04
CA SER A 420 19.68 7.68 18.59
C SER A 420 18.85 6.94 17.53
N LEU A 421 18.84 7.40 16.28
CA LEU A 421 18.06 6.82 15.16
C LEU A 421 18.69 5.54 14.59
N THR A 422 19.13 4.62 15.44
CA THR A 422 19.83 3.37 15.09
C THR A 422 19.01 2.40 14.24
N GLN A 423 17.70 2.61 14.15
CA GLN A 423 16.77 1.79 13.36
C GLN A 423 16.61 2.28 11.91
N LEU A 424 17.19 3.43 11.58
CA LEU A 424 17.01 4.09 10.29
C LEU A 424 17.60 3.23 9.16
N ARG A 425 16.76 2.91 8.17
CA ARG A 425 17.11 2.18 6.96
C ARG A 425 17.11 3.08 5.73
N ARG A 426 16.23 4.07 5.72
CA ARG A 426 16.10 5.04 4.65
C ARG A 426 16.12 6.45 5.18
N LEU A 427 17.01 7.26 4.64
CA LEU A 427 16.98 8.72 4.76
C LEU A 427 16.84 9.30 3.36
N ASP A 428 15.80 10.11 3.12
CA ASP A 428 15.67 10.90 1.90
C ASP A 428 15.61 12.38 2.27
N ILE A 429 16.67 13.09 1.89
CA ILE A 429 16.82 14.53 2.06
C ILE A 429 17.20 15.21 0.75
N LYS A 430 17.10 14.53 -0.40
CA LYS A 430 17.55 15.06 -1.70
C LYS A 430 16.82 16.31 -2.15
N ARG A 431 15.66 16.57 -1.55
CA ARG A 431 14.85 17.75 -1.83
C ARG A 431 14.98 18.83 -0.76
N LEU A 432 15.83 18.62 0.24
CA LEU A 432 16.34 19.68 1.09
C LEU A 432 17.58 20.27 0.46
N ASN A 433 17.71 21.58 0.58
CA ASN A 433 19.04 22.17 0.56
C ASN A 433 19.75 21.64 1.82
N HIS A 434 20.88 20.96 1.69
CA HIS A 434 21.60 20.36 2.82
C HIS A 434 23.11 20.59 2.66
N ALA A 435 23.83 20.66 3.78
CA ALA A 435 25.28 20.81 3.84
C ALA A 435 26.00 19.46 4.08
N VAL A 436 25.33 18.32 3.89
CA VAL A 436 25.94 16.98 3.99
C VAL A 436 27.16 16.88 3.06
N ARG A 437 28.31 16.52 3.61
CA ARG A 437 29.56 16.20 2.90
C ARG A 437 30.03 14.80 3.31
N GLY A 438 31.22 14.39 2.85
CA GLY A 438 31.78 13.07 3.14
C GLY A 438 31.90 12.76 4.63
N ALA A 439 32.25 13.75 5.47
CA ALA A 439 32.36 13.56 6.92
C ALA A 439 31.02 13.24 7.58
N GLU A 440 29.94 13.94 7.21
CA GLU A 440 28.59 13.65 7.68
C GLU A 440 28.15 12.25 7.27
N VAL A 441 28.44 11.85 6.03
CA VAL A 441 28.10 10.51 5.54
C VAL A 441 28.82 9.44 6.33
N VAL A 442 30.14 9.55 6.50
CA VAL A 442 30.91 8.61 7.33
C VAL A 442 30.30 8.50 8.72
N TRP A 443 30.01 9.64 9.35
CA TRP A 443 29.36 9.67 10.65
C TRP A 443 27.99 8.96 10.65
N MET A 444 27.16 9.21 9.63
CA MET A 444 25.86 8.54 9.47
C MET A 444 26.02 7.01 9.37
N LEU A 445 27.02 6.53 8.62
CA LEU A 445 27.26 5.09 8.46
C LEU A 445 27.74 4.43 9.76
N GLU A 446 28.58 5.12 10.53
CA GLU A 446 29.06 4.64 11.83
C GLU A 446 27.94 4.58 12.87
N HIS A 447 27.00 5.54 12.85
CA HIS A 447 26.00 5.70 13.91
C HIS A 447 24.63 5.11 13.54
N TRP A 448 24.33 4.90 12.26
CA TRP A 448 23.09 4.28 11.77
C TRP A 448 23.39 2.94 11.07
N PRO A 449 23.66 1.87 11.84
CA PRO A 449 24.15 0.59 11.32
C PRO A 449 23.15 -0.16 10.42
N ARG A 450 21.90 0.30 10.33
CA ARG A 450 20.84 -0.29 9.50
C ARG A 450 20.59 0.51 8.22
N LEU A 451 21.33 1.59 7.96
CA LEU A 451 21.10 2.44 6.81
C LEU A 451 21.40 1.65 5.52
N GLN A 452 20.41 1.64 4.62
CA GLN A 452 20.44 0.91 3.35
C GLN A 452 20.30 1.84 2.15
N THR A 453 19.51 2.90 2.29
CA THR A 453 19.26 3.85 1.20
C THR A 453 19.42 5.29 1.68
N LEU A 454 20.21 6.08 0.96
CA LEU A 454 20.43 7.49 1.23
C LEU A 454 20.07 8.31 -0.01
N GLY A 455 18.98 9.07 0.07
CA GLY A 455 18.57 10.04 -0.93
C GLY A 455 19.17 11.40 -0.60
N ILE A 456 20.09 11.90 -1.41
CA ILE A 456 20.77 13.20 -1.21
C ILE A 456 20.86 13.94 -2.55
N LEU A 457 20.87 15.27 -2.50
CA LEU A 457 21.06 16.08 -3.69
C LEU A 457 22.53 15.97 -4.11
N LEU A 458 22.75 15.44 -5.32
CA LEU A 458 24.06 15.38 -5.95
C LEU A 458 24.17 16.59 -6.90
N ASP A 459 24.85 17.66 -6.48
CA ASP A 459 25.03 18.88 -7.28
C ASP A 459 26.53 19.13 -7.56
N THR A 460 27.07 18.44 -8.58
CA THR A 460 28.41 18.52 -9.21
C THR A 460 29.67 18.17 -8.37
N ASN A 461 30.63 17.49 -9.04
CA ASN A 461 32.04 17.13 -8.70
C ASN A 461 32.43 16.73 -7.25
N ALA A 462 31.99 17.42 -6.20
CA ALA A 462 32.10 17.00 -4.80
C ALA A 462 31.33 15.68 -4.52
N ASP A 463 30.37 15.34 -5.37
CA ASP A 463 29.53 14.15 -5.28
C ASP A 463 30.26 12.84 -5.59
N MET A 464 31.27 12.88 -6.45
CA MET A 464 32.06 11.68 -6.75
C MET A 464 32.89 11.25 -5.54
N GLU A 465 33.35 12.19 -4.72
CA GLU A 465 34.03 11.87 -3.47
C GLU A 465 33.07 11.33 -2.42
N LEU A 466 31.83 11.83 -2.39
CA LEU A 466 30.81 11.38 -1.45
C LEU A 466 30.31 9.97 -1.79
N VAL A 467 30.01 9.71 -3.06
CA VAL A 467 29.66 8.37 -3.55
C VAL A 467 30.84 7.40 -3.37
N ARG A 468 32.08 7.85 -3.61
CA ARG A 468 33.29 7.05 -3.29
C ARG A 468 33.42 6.79 -1.80
N ALA A 469 33.19 7.76 -0.93
CA ALA A 469 33.28 7.60 0.52
C ALA A 469 32.24 6.58 1.02
N VAL A 470 31.01 6.62 0.51
CA VAL A 470 30.01 5.58 0.77
C VAL A 470 30.51 4.23 0.30
N HIS A 471 30.94 4.10 -0.96
CA HIS A 471 31.39 2.81 -1.49
C HIS A 471 32.68 2.27 -0.85
N GLN A 472 33.55 3.14 -0.33
CA GLN A 472 34.73 2.75 0.46
C GLN A 472 34.34 2.19 1.83
N GLN A 473 33.29 2.73 2.45
CA GLN A 473 32.81 2.32 3.78
C GLN A 473 31.82 1.15 3.72
N SER A 474 30.98 1.10 2.68
CA SER A 474 29.94 0.09 2.51
C SER A 474 29.49 -0.03 1.05
N SER A 475 29.69 -1.20 0.46
CA SER A 475 29.23 -1.52 -0.90
C SER A 475 27.72 -1.80 -0.97
N THR A 476 27.04 -1.94 0.17
CA THR A 476 25.62 -2.33 0.24
C THR A 476 24.64 -1.16 0.27
N ILE A 477 25.15 0.07 0.37
CA ILE A 477 24.30 1.26 0.50
C ILE A 477 23.98 1.83 -0.88
N HIS A 478 22.69 2.02 -1.14
CA HIS A 478 22.20 2.62 -2.37
C HIS A 478 22.00 4.14 -2.20
N VAL A 479 22.82 4.92 -2.91
CA VAL A 479 22.74 6.39 -2.96
C VAL A 479 22.01 6.81 -4.23
N TRP A 480 21.07 7.76 -4.14
CA TRP A 480 20.27 8.19 -5.30
C TRP A 480 19.68 9.59 -5.18
#